data_AF-A0A814ADT2-F1
#
_entry.id   AF-A0A814ADT2-F1
#
_cell.length_a   1.000
_cell.length_b   1.000
_cell.length_c   1.000
_cell.angle_alpha   90.00
_cell.angle_beta   90.00
_cell.angle_gamma   90.00
#
_symmetry.space_group_name_H-M   'P 1'
#
loop_
_entity.id
_entity.type
_entity.pdbx_description
1 polymer ?
#
loop_
_entity_poly.entity_id
_entity_poly.type
_entity_poly.pdbx_seq_one_letter_code
_entity_poly.pdbx_strand_id
1 'polypeptide(L)'
;MPVDLSTGIVPVFYRDVFEILNTHGLAKLTMDLFISLFESAKLSTTILAQIWDLSCPKGKPLTRADFYKCLTFIALAQQGKSIDERLLDNYTNKELPIPMIGDINDLGDRFIRLMRDNQCETILCFRYGDLCSLDTIQVELVPDKKGVLFRHFEYEVSSMDCGDNMKIQFRNALDEYSSHTSTVQYDNTNLQADSLKLFKASQIHINFIHQTIVQIRSGLQNYNKQSMKNAETFYSIEKQIQSLSTDTTEVDRWALGVNEYWSTIQKGLSQLPMELNAVAERITEQYKREDELISDHIDMLIDLLQGYKDLCKRFEIALANEQKTVQKLTNQRRSNTITSGTKSLDETLEKTEARLSEHENILQEIEKRNTHALKCVQLETQLVYANIESFIYILSSFGNSQLKLHGDLLQVWRAFCPKVSIIAQSYITNQTTANNTFK
;
A
#
# COMPACT_ATOMS: atom_id res chain seq x y z
N MET A 1 -13.77 11.03 -27.69
CA MET A 1 -13.84 12.30 -26.95
C MET A 1 -14.59 12.03 -25.65
N PRO A 2 -13.96 12.19 -24.48
CA PRO A 2 -14.65 12.06 -23.20
C PRO A 2 -15.60 13.26 -23.03
N VAL A 3 -16.74 13.03 -22.38
CA VAL A 3 -17.67 14.12 -22.05
C VAL A 3 -16.95 15.06 -21.09
N ASP A 4 -16.77 16.29 -21.54
CA ASP A 4 -16.15 17.37 -20.81
C ASP A 4 -17.10 17.82 -19.71
N LEU A 5 -16.66 17.75 -18.45
CA LEU A 5 -17.37 18.32 -17.29
C LEU A 5 -17.25 19.86 -17.27
N SER A 6 -17.17 20.51 -18.43
CA SER A 6 -17.12 21.97 -18.59
C SER A 6 -18.45 22.67 -18.26
N THR A 7 -19.45 21.92 -17.77
CA THR A 7 -20.78 22.44 -17.44
C THR A 7 -21.01 22.71 -15.96
N GLY A 8 -20.02 22.62 -15.06
CA GLY A 8 -20.24 22.99 -13.65
C GLY A 8 -19.03 22.89 -12.73
N ILE A 9 -19.08 23.52 -11.56
CA ILE A 9 -18.08 23.40 -10.50
C ILE A 9 -18.37 22.12 -9.72
N VAL A 10 -17.42 21.17 -9.72
CA VAL A 10 -17.59 19.86 -9.07
C VAL A 10 -17.35 19.98 -7.55
N PRO A 11 -18.32 19.58 -6.69
CA PRO A 11 -18.16 19.58 -5.24
C PRO A 11 -17.01 18.67 -4.77
N VAL A 12 -16.35 19.03 -3.67
CA VAL A 12 -15.32 18.18 -3.03
C VAL A 12 -15.88 16.80 -2.70
N PHE A 13 -17.12 16.74 -2.20
CA PHE A 13 -17.86 15.52 -1.90
C PHE A 13 -17.83 14.48 -3.04
N TYR A 14 -17.93 14.92 -4.30
CA TYR A 14 -17.92 14.02 -5.45
C TYR A 14 -16.56 13.36 -5.64
N ARG A 15 -15.49 14.13 -5.42
CA ARG A 15 -14.13 13.61 -5.47
C ARG A 15 -13.96 12.56 -4.39
N ASP A 16 -14.35 12.85 -3.16
CA ASP A 16 -14.17 11.94 -2.02
C ASP A 16 -14.91 10.62 -2.23
N VAL A 17 -16.18 10.68 -2.66
CA VAL A 17 -16.97 9.48 -2.97
C VAL A 17 -16.36 8.69 -4.12
N PHE A 18 -15.91 9.37 -5.18
CA PHE A 18 -15.27 8.70 -6.31
C PHE A 18 -13.95 8.04 -5.91
N GLU A 19 -13.07 8.73 -5.18
CA GLU A 19 -11.80 8.16 -4.76
C GLU A 19 -12.04 6.91 -3.89
N ILE A 20 -12.95 6.97 -2.91
CA ILE A 20 -13.28 5.81 -2.07
C ILE A 20 -13.79 4.65 -2.93
N LEU A 21 -14.83 4.83 -3.76
CA LEU A 21 -15.38 3.72 -4.53
C LEU A 21 -14.44 3.24 -5.64
N ASN A 22 -13.66 4.13 -6.26
CA ASN A 22 -12.69 3.79 -7.29
C ASN A 22 -11.55 2.94 -6.74
N THR A 23 -11.08 3.23 -5.52
CA THR A 23 -10.08 2.38 -4.84
C THR A 23 -10.56 0.95 -4.62
N HIS A 24 -11.88 0.75 -4.52
CA HIS A 24 -12.50 -0.56 -4.36
C HIS A 24 -13.00 -1.19 -5.68
N GLY A 25 -12.65 -0.61 -6.84
CA GLY A 25 -12.94 -1.21 -8.14
C GLY A 25 -14.24 -0.73 -8.81
N LEU A 26 -14.60 0.54 -8.65
CA LEU A 26 -15.75 1.20 -9.31
C LEU A 26 -15.91 0.87 -10.80
N ALA A 27 -14.81 0.65 -11.53
CA ALA A 27 -14.83 0.28 -12.94
C ALA A 27 -15.60 -1.03 -13.26
N LYS A 28 -15.84 -1.88 -12.26
CA LYS A 28 -16.60 -3.14 -12.39
C LYS A 28 -18.02 -3.06 -11.82
N LEU A 29 -18.48 -1.87 -11.42
CA LEU A 29 -19.84 -1.68 -10.92
C LEU A 29 -20.86 -2.08 -12.01
N THR A 30 -21.77 -2.98 -11.66
CA THR A 30 -22.91 -3.36 -12.51
C THR A 30 -24.14 -2.51 -12.14
N MET A 31 -25.17 -2.53 -12.98
CA MET A 31 -26.43 -1.82 -12.69
C MET A 31 -27.05 -2.28 -11.36
N ASP A 32 -27.10 -3.60 -11.12
CA ASP A 32 -27.69 -4.16 -9.91
C ASP A 32 -26.91 -3.74 -8.66
N LEU A 33 -25.57 -3.73 -8.75
CA LEU A 33 -24.69 -3.22 -7.69
C LEU A 33 -24.88 -1.71 -7.48
N PHE A 34 -25.04 -0.93 -8.55
CA PHE A 34 -25.29 0.51 -8.46
C PHE A 34 -26.62 0.81 -7.76
N ILE A 35 -27.69 0.09 -8.12
CA ILE A 35 -29.01 0.23 -7.48
C ILE A 35 -28.88 -0.09 -5.99
N SER A 36 -28.26 -1.22 -5.65
CA SER A 36 -28.05 -1.66 -4.26
C SER A 36 -27.20 -0.68 -3.45
N LEU A 37 -26.16 -0.11 -4.06
CA LEU A 37 -25.27 0.85 -3.43
C LEU A 37 -25.98 2.16 -3.06
N PHE A 38 -26.90 2.60 -3.93
CA PHE A 38 -27.61 3.87 -3.78
C PHE A 38 -29.05 3.72 -3.26
N GLU A 39 -29.42 2.58 -2.67
CA GLU A 39 -30.70 2.44 -1.96
C GLU A 39 -30.85 3.48 -0.83
N SER A 40 -29.73 3.86 -0.19
CA SER A 40 -29.70 4.90 0.85
C SER A 40 -30.15 6.27 0.34
N ALA A 41 -30.12 6.50 -0.98
CA ALA A 41 -30.57 7.73 -1.61
C ALA A 41 -32.11 7.92 -1.56
N LYS A 42 -32.86 6.91 -1.11
CA LYS A 42 -34.34 6.90 -1.02
C LYS A 42 -35.04 7.19 -2.36
N LEU A 43 -34.40 6.81 -3.47
CA LEU A 43 -34.97 6.83 -4.81
C LEU A 43 -35.55 5.45 -5.15
N SER A 44 -36.53 5.39 -6.05
CA SER A 44 -37.04 4.10 -6.52
C SER A 44 -36.01 3.39 -7.40
N THR A 45 -36.04 2.05 -7.41
CA THR A 45 -35.16 1.22 -8.24
C THR A 45 -35.27 1.59 -9.73
N THR A 46 -36.46 1.95 -10.20
CA THR A 46 -36.69 2.43 -11.58
C THR A 46 -35.95 3.72 -11.89
N ILE A 47 -35.94 4.68 -10.95
CA ILE A 47 -35.21 5.96 -11.11
C ILE A 47 -33.70 5.70 -11.13
N LEU A 48 -33.19 4.85 -10.23
CA LEU A 48 -31.77 4.51 -10.19
C LEU A 48 -31.30 3.78 -11.47
N ALA A 49 -32.11 2.86 -12.01
CA ALA A 49 -31.84 2.22 -13.29
C ALA A 49 -31.79 3.22 -14.46
N GLN A 50 -32.73 4.18 -14.49
CA GLN A 50 -32.71 5.26 -15.49
C GLN A 50 -31.47 6.14 -15.40
N ILE A 51 -31.02 6.47 -14.17
CA ILE A 51 -29.79 7.23 -13.95
C ILE A 51 -28.58 6.46 -14.47
N TRP A 52 -28.52 5.15 -14.18
CA TRP A 52 -27.46 4.27 -14.66
C TRP A 52 -27.39 4.26 -16.19
N ASP A 53 -28.53 4.02 -16.87
CA ASP A 53 -28.60 3.94 -18.32
C ASP A 53 -28.25 5.26 -19.02
N LEU A 54 -28.56 6.40 -18.40
CA LEU A 54 -28.24 7.73 -18.94
C LEU A 54 -26.79 8.13 -18.73
N SER A 55 -26.17 7.67 -17.64
CA SER A 55 -24.84 8.12 -17.24
C SER A 55 -23.75 7.15 -17.69
N CYS A 56 -24.04 5.85 -17.77
CA CYS A 56 -23.06 4.81 -18.04
C CYS A 56 -23.07 4.38 -19.51
N PRO A 57 -21.92 4.43 -20.22
CA PRO A 57 -21.83 3.97 -21.59
C PRO A 57 -21.98 2.43 -21.69
N LYS A 58 -22.92 1.97 -22.53
CA LYS A 58 -23.15 0.53 -22.77
C LYS A 58 -21.87 -0.20 -23.16
N GLY A 59 -21.47 -1.18 -22.37
CA GLY A 59 -20.31 -2.05 -22.63
C GLY A 59 -18.94 -1.44 -22.35
N LYS A 60 -18.86 -0.31 -21.62
CA LYS A 60 -17.59 0.30 -21.20
C LYS A 60 -17.55 0.50 -19.68
N PRO A 61 -16.35 0.47 -19.05
CA PRO A 61 -16.21 0.75 -17.64
C PRO A 61 -16.59 2.20 -17.34
N LEU A 62 -17.18 2.41 -16.16
CA LEU A 62 -17.64 3.71 -15.70
C LEU A 62 -16.44 4.67 -15.55
N THR A 63 -16.45 5.79 -16.27
CA THR A 63 -15.39 6.80 -16.10
C THR A 63 -15.70 7.74 -14.94
N ARG A 64 -14.70 8.52 -14.50
CA ARG A 64 -14.87 9.56 -13.47
C ARG A 64 -15.98 10.56 -13.84
N ALA A 65 -16.07 10.93 -15.11
CA ALA A 65 -17.09 11.86 -15.58
C ALA A 65 -18.49 11.24 -15.53
N ASP A 66 -18.62 9.98 -15.95
CA ASP A 66 -19.87 9.24 -15.91
C ASP A 66 -20.38 9.09 -14.46
N PHE A 67 -19.48 8.79 -13.52
CA PHE A 67 -19.84 8.70 -12.11
C PHE A 67 -20.31 10.04 -11.52
N TYR A 68 -19.65 11.15 -11.87
CA TYR A 68 -20.10 12.48 -11.43
C TYR A 68 -21.47 12.85 -12.02
N LYS A 69 -21.75 12.42 -13.26
CA LYS A 69 -23.10 12.53 -13.82
C LYS A 69 -24.11 11.74 -13.00
N CYS A 70 -23.81 10.48 -12.62
CA CYS A 70 -24.69 9.68 -11.76
C CYS A 70 -25.05 10.43 -10.47
N LEU A 71 -24.05 10.93 -9.74
CA LEU A 71 -24.28 11.65 -8.48
C LEU A 71 -25.13 12.92 -8.68
N THR A 72 -24.91 13.63 -9.79
CA THR A 72 -25.69 14.82 -10.14
C THR A 72 -27.15 14.46 -10.40
N PHE A 73 -27.41 13.41 -11.15
CA PHE A 73 -28.78 12.98 -11.42
C PHE A 73 -29.48 12.41 -10.18
N ILE A 74 -28.74 11.74 -9.27
CA ILE A 74 -29.29 11.34 -7.97
C ILE A 74 -29.76 12.59 -7.20
N ALA A 75 -28.93 13.63 -7.13
CA ALA A 75 -29.28 14.86 -6.43
C ALA A 75 -30.47 15.59 -7.07
N LEU A 76 -30.55 15.61 -8.41
CA LEU A 76 -31.67 16.20 -9.14
C LEU A 76 -32.97 15.41 -8.93
N ALA A 77 -32.90 14.09 -8.95
CA ALA A 77 -34.05 13.23 -8.70
C ALA A 77 -34.58 13.38 -7.27
N GLN A 78 -33.68 13.53 -6.28
CA GLN A 78 -34.06 13.82 -4.89
C GLN A 78 -34.75 15.19 -4.72
N GLN A 79 -34.45 16.15 -5.60
CA GLN A 79 -35.13 17.45 -5.66
C GLN A 79 -36.48 17.39 -6.40
N GLY A 80 -36.90 16.22 -6.88
CA GLY A 80 -38.13 16.04 -7.65
C GLY A 80 -38.04 16.53 -9.10
N LYS A 81 -36.84 16.77 -9.63
CA LYS A 81 -36.62 17.15 -11.03
C LYS A 81 -36.58 15.92 -11.93
N SER A 82 -36.91 16.09 -13.20
CA SER A 82 -36.76 15.03 -14.21
C SER A 82 -35.28 14.70 -14.44
N ILE A 83 -34.99 13.46 -14.82
CA ILE A 83 -33.62 13.04 -15.17
C ILE A 83 -33.44 13.26 -16.68
N ASP A 84 -32.82 14.38 -17.06
CA ASP A 84 -32.56 14.77 -18.44
C ASP A 84 -31.18 15.45 -18.52
N GLU A 85 -30.34 15.06 -19.49
CA GLU A 85 -29.02 15.66 -19.71
C GLU A 85 -29.09 17.16 -19.96
N ARG A 86 -30.19 17.66 -20.55
CA ARG A 86 -30.39 19.10 -20.82
C ARG A 86 -30.44 19.95 -19.54
N LEU A 87 -30.74 19.33 -18.39
CA LEU A 87 -30.74 20.04 -17.11
C LEU A 87 -29.32 20.33 -16.60
N LEU A 88 -28.30 19.62 -17.09
CA LEU A 88 -26.91 19.88 -16.75
C LEU A 88 -26.44 21.24 -17.28
N ASP A 89 -27.00 21.72 -18.39
CA ASP A 89 -26.68 23.02 -18.98
C ASP A 89 -27.00 24.20 -18.03
N ASN A 90 -28.00 24.02 -17.16
CA ASN A 90 -28.38 25.02 -16.15
C ASN A 90 -27.31 25.25 -15.07
N TYR A 91 -26.36 24.33 -14.95
CA TYR A 91 -25.29 24.38 -13.97
C TYR A 91 -23.98 24.89 -14.56
N THR A 92 -23.96 25.36 -15.81
CA THR A 92 -22.76 25.95 -16.43
C THR A 92 -22.21 27.07 -15.55
N ASN A 93 -20.97 26.93 -15.07
CA ASN A 93 -20.31 27.82 -14.10
C ASN A 93 -20.99 27.96 -12.72
N LYS A 94 -21.84 27.00 -12.34
CA LYS A 94 -22.44 26.87 -11.00
C LYS A 94 -22.02 25.55 -10.38
N GLU A 95 -22.07 25.49 -9.05
CA GLU A 95 -21.78 24.26 -8.32
C GLU A 95 -22.87 23.21 -8.55
N LEU A 96 -22.45 21.96 -8.76
CA LEU A 96 -23.37 20.84 -8.95
C LEU A 96 -24.10 20.49 -7.63
N PRO A 97 -25.37 20.07 -7.69
CA PRO A 97 -26.14 19.74 -6.50
C PRO A 97 -25.58 18.51 -5.78
N ILE A 98 -25.51 18.54 -4.44
CA ILE A 98 -24.98 17.44 -3.63
C ILE A 98 -26.10 16.43 -3.31
N PRO A 99 -25.92 15.11 -3.58
CA PRO A 99 -26.92 14.10 -3.28
C PRO A 99 -26.92 13.70 -1.79
N MET A 100 -28.08 13.31 -1.28
CA MET A 100 -28.25 12.78 0.07
C MET A 100 -28.06 11.27 0.08
N ILE A 101 -26.82 10.78 0.23
CA ILE A 101 -26.48 9.34 0.17
C ILE A 101 -25.95 8.75 1.49
N GLY A 102 -25.84 9.58 2.54
CA GLY A 102 -25.34 9.20 3.87
C GLY A 102 -23.85 9.49 4.06
N ASP A 103 -23.25 8.87 5.10
CA ASP A 103 -21.80 8.93 5.34
C ASP A 103 -21.04 8.20 4.22
N ILE A 104 -19.91 8.78 3.82
CA ILE A 104 -19.06 8.27 2.75
C ILE A 104 -18.36 6.98 3.19
N ASN A 105 -17.97 6.87 4.47
CA ASN A 105 -17.35 5.65 4.99
C ASN A 105 -18.33 4.47 4.97
N ASP A 106 -19.57 4.69 5.45
CA ASP A 106 -20.64 3.69 5.35
C ASP A 106 -20.92 3.27 3.90
N LEU A 107 -20.82 4.20 2.95
CA LEU A 107 -20.99 3.92 1.53
C LEU A 107 -19.85 3.04 0.99
N GLY A 108 -18.60 3.32 1.38
CA GLY A 108 -17.45 2.47 1.09
C GLY A 108 -17.62 1.05 1.63
N ASP A 109 -17.98 0.91 2.91
CA ASP A 109 -18.22 -0.38 3.55
C ASP A 109 -19.33 -1.18 2.87
N ARG A 110 -20.44 -0.51 2.53
CA ARG A 110 -21.53 -1.14 1.76
C ARG A 110 -21.05 -1.59 0.39
N PHE A 111 -20.28 -0.77 -0.31
CA PHE A 111 -19.75 -1.13 -1.63
C PHE A 111 -18.88 -2.38 -1.54
N ILE A 112 -17.96 -2.44 -0.57
CA ILE A 112 -17.11 -3.61 -0.32
C ILE A 112 -17.96 -4.87 -0.06
N ARG A 113 -18.99 -4.77 0.80
CA ARG A 113 -19.89 -5.88 1.10
C ARG A 113 -20.65 -6.36 -0.15
N LEU A 114 -21.22 -5.42 -0.91
CA LEU A 114 -21.95 -5.73 -2.14
C LEU A 114 -21.08 -6.39 -3.20
N MET A 115 -19.82 -5.96 -3.34
CA MET A 115 -18.85 -6.59 -4.22
C MET A 115 -18.50 -8.02 -3.77
N ARG A 116 -18.42 -8.26 -2.46
CA ARG A 116 -18.19 -9.59 -1.88
C ARG A 116 -19.40 -10.52 -2.08
N ASP A 117 -20.60 -10.05 -1.80
CA ASP A 117 -21.83 -10.84 -1.85
C ASP A 117 -22.25 -11.19 -3.29
N ASN A 118 -21.97 -10.33 -4.27
CA ASN A 118 -22.28 -10.57 -5.70
C ASN A 118 -21.18 -11.31 -6.46
N GLN A 119 -20.39 -12.15 -5.76
CA GLN A 119 -19.42 -13.06 -6.38
C GLN A 119 -18.43 -12.37 -7.34
N CYS A 120 -18.02 -11.13 -7.06
CA CYS A 120 -16.76 -10.62 -7.61
C CYS A 120 -15.60 -11.31 -6.89
N GLU A 121 -15.58 -12.64 -6.82
CA GLU A 121 -14.55 -13.45 -6.16
C GLU A 121 -13.16 -13.16 -6.75
N THR A 122 -13.07 -12.55 -7.94
CA THR A 122 -11.83 -12.05 -8.56
C THR A 122 -11.36 -10.69 -8.06
N ILE A 123 -12.01 -10.07 -7.08
CA ILE A 123 -11.66 -8.71 -6.62
C ILE A 123 -11.57 -8.71 -5.10
N LEU A 124 -10.41 -8.31 -4.59
CA LEU A 124 -10.18 -8.26 -3.15
C LEU A 124 -10.96 -7.11 -2.49
N CYS A 125 -11.07 -5.95 -3.16
CA CYS A 125 -11.72 -4.73 -2.66
C CYS A 125 -11.14 -4.16 -1.35
N PHE A 126 -9.97 -4.63 -0.89
CA PHE A 126 -9.29 -4.12 0.31
C PHE A 126 -7.86 -3.73 0.01
N ARG A 127 -7.37 -2.70 0.70
CA ARG A 127 -5.94 -2.43 0.90
C ARG A 127 -5.45 -3.15 2.15
N TYR A 128 -4.14 -3.14 2.35
CA TYR A 128 -3.53 -3.84 3.48
C TYR A 128 -3.96 -3.20 4.81
N GLY A 129 -3.99 -1.86 4.88
CA GLY A 129 -4.50 -1.15 6.06
C GLY A 129 -5.96 -1.46 6.38
N ASP A 130 -6.80 -1.61 5.34
CA ASP A 130 -8.21 -1.97 5.53
C ASP A 130 -8.32 -3.38 6.15
N LEU A 131 -7.51 -4.35 5.70
CA LEU A 131 -7.46 -5.70 6.29
C LEU A 131 -6.96 -5.67 7.73
N CYS A 132 -5.89 -4.93 8.02
CA CYS A 132 -5.36 -4.79 9.37
C CYS A 132 -6.37 -4.16 10.34
N SER A 133 -7.26 -3.29 9.84
CA SER A 133 -8.32 -2.67 10.65
C SER A 133 -9.49 -3.61 10.96
N LEU A 134 -9.59 -4.76 10.27
CA LEU A 134 -10.60 -5.76 10.56
C LEU A 134 -10.20 -6.63 11.76
N ASP A 135 -9.01 -7.24 11.66
CA ASP A 135 -8.34 -7.99 12.72
C ASP A 135 -6.95 -8.40 12.22
N THR A 136 -6.00 -8.60 13.13
CA THR A 136 -4.77 -9.33 12.86
C THR A 136 -4.80 -10.64 13.61
N ILE A 137 -4.83 -11.75 12.86
CA ILE A 137 -5.00 -13.07 13.43
C ILE A 137 -3.67 -13.82 13.42
N GLN A 138 -3.24 -14.28 14.59
CA GLN A 138 -2.10 -15.18 14.73
C GLN A 138 -2.60 -16.62 14.76
N VAL A 139 -1.98 -17.48 13.94
CA VAL A 139 -2.31 -18.90 13.85
C VAL A 139 -1.06 -19.71 14.21
N GLU A 140 -1.13 -20.46 15.29
CA GLU A 140 -0.09 -21.37 15.73
C GLU A 140 -0.54 -22.82 15.57
N LEU A 141 0.32 -23.65 14.99
CA LEU A 141 0.10 -25.09 14.96
C LEU A 141 0.45 -25.66 16.32
N VAL A 142 -0.52 -26.27 16.99
CA VAL A 142 -0.27 -26.97 18.25
C VAL A 142 0.49 -28.26 17.94
N PRO A 143 1.72 -28.45 18.48
CA PRO A 143 2.54 -29.61 18.16
C PRO A 143 1.89 -30.92 18.64
N ASP A 144 1.94 -31.94 17.77
CA ASP A 144 1.33 -33.25 17.97
C ASP A 144 1.59 -33.83 19.37
N LYS A 145 0.50 -34.17 20.08
CA LYS A 145 0.56 -35.23 21.10
C LYS A 145 0.61 -36.57 20.36
N LYS A 146 1.82 -37.10 20.15
CA LYS A 146 2.10 -38.40 19.53
C LYS A 146 1.04 -39.45 19.88
N GLY A 147 0.11 -39.68 18.96
CA GLY A 147 -0.98 -40.64 19.06
C GLY A 147 -1.30 -41.21 17.69
N VAL A 148 -1.04 -42.49 17.52
CA VAL A 148 -1.16 -43.25 16.27
C VAL A 148 -2.64 -43.32 15.86
N LEU A 149 -3.04 -42.63 14.78
CA LEU A 149 -3.87 -43.14 13.66
C LEU A 149 -4.53 -42.05 12.80
N PHE A 150 -4.52 -40.78 13.20
CA PHE A 150 -5.13 -39.73 12.40
C PHE A 150 -4.33 -38.42 12.48
N ARG A 151 -3.92 -37.88 11.33
CA ARG A 151 -3.29 -36.56 11.21
C ARG A 151 -4.36 -35.50 11.45
N HIS A 152 -4.57 -35.12 12.71
CA HIS A 152 -5.40 -33.98 13.06
C HIS A 152 -4.48 -32.78 13.27
N PHE A 153 -4.71 -31.69 12.54
CA PHE A 153 -4.02 -30.44 12.80
C PHE A 153 -4.84 -29.67 13.84
N GLU A 154 -4.27 -29.42 15.02
CA GLU A 154 -4.82 -28.51 16.00
C GLU A 154 -4.20 -27.13 15.78
N TYR A 155 -5.05 -26.13 15.59
CA TYR A 155 -4.63 -24.74 15.45
C TYR A 155 -5.11 -23.94 16.66
N GLU A 156 -4.19 -23.17 17.21
CA GLU A 156 -4.49 -22.10 18.14
C GLU A 156 -4.55 -20.80 17.35
N VAL A 157 -5.74 -20.20 17.34
CA VAL A 157 -5.99 -18.94 16.64
C VAL A 157 -6.26 -17.86 17.68
N SER A 158 -5.52 -16.75 17.61
CA SER A 158 -5.69 -15.60 18.47
C SER A 158 -5.88 -14.32 17.64
N SER A 159 -6.97 -13.60 17.93
CA SER A 159 -7.25 -12.25 17.44
C SER A 159 -6.40 -11.24 18.22
N MET A 160 -5.75 -10.30 17.53
CA MET A 160 -5.00 -9.23 18.18
C MET A 160 -5.91 -8.06 18.60
N ASP A 161 -7.06 -7.88 17.95
CA ASP A 161 -8.01 -6.81 18.31
C ASP A 161 -8.92 -7.20 19.49
N CYS A 162 -9.25 -8.48 19.65
CA CYS A 162 -9.93 -9.00 20.84
C CYS A 162 -8.90 -9.36 21.92
N GLY A 163 -8.18 -8.35 22.43
CA GLY A 163 -6.94 -8.48 23.21
C GLY A 163 -6.79 -9.72 24.11
N ASP A 164 -5.62 -10.36 24.05
CA ASP A 164 -5.03 -11.50 24.81
C ASP A 164 -5.91 -12.73 25.17
N ASN A 165 -7.23 -12.66 25.12
CA ASN A 165 -8.11 -13.61 25.80
C ASN A 165 -8.96 -14.47 24.85
N MET A 166 -8.98 -14.19 23.54
CA MET A 166 -9.72 -15.03 22.60
C MET A 166 -8.77 -16.01 21.89
N LYS A 167 -8.40 -17.08 22.61
CA LYS A 167 -7.70 -18.24 22.06
C LYS A 167 -8.73 -19.32 21.73
N ILE A 168 -8.92 -19.58 20.44
CA ILE A 168 -9.85 -20.60 19.99
C ILE A 168 -9.05 -21.80 19.51
N GLN A 169 -9.29 -22.96 20.13
CA GLN A 169 -8.77 -24.24 19.67
C GLN A 169 -9.74 -24.85 18.67
N PHE A 170 -9.31 -24.94 17.42
CA PHE A 170 -10.08 -25.65 16.42
C PHE A 170 -9.62 -27.12 16.37
N ARG A 171 -10.56 -28.03 16.67
CA ARG A 171 -10.38 -29.47 16.48
C ARG A 171 -11.14 -29.90 15.24
N ASN A 172 -10.50 -30.72 14.39
CA ASN A 172 -11.07 -31.19 13.12
C ASN A 172 -11.49 -30.05 12.19
N ALA A 173 -10.76 -28.94 12.19
CA ALA A 173 -10.97 -27.88 11.22
C ALA A 173 -10.82 -28.46 9.81
N LEU A 174 -11.87 -28.31 9.01
CA LEU A 174 -11.78 -28.53 7.57
C LEU A 174 -10.75 -27.54 7.01
N ASP A 175 -10.00 -27.96 5.99
CA ASP A 175 -9.12 -27.01 5.30
C ASP A 175 -9.96 -25.90 4.63
N GLU A 176 -9.33 -24.77 4.31
CA GLU A 176 -10.00 -23.59 3.75
C GLU A 176 -10.82 -23.94 2.49
N TYR A 177 -10.28 -24.84 1.67
CA TYR A 177 -10.97 -25.39 0.51
C TYR A 177 -12.25 -26.16 0.89
N SER A 178 -12.18 -27.05 1.88
CA SER A 178 -13.31 -27.87 2.31
C SER A 178 -14.36 -27.10 3.13
N SER A 179 -14.03 -25.91 3.62
CA SER A 179 -14.93 -25.03 4.38
C SER A 179 -15.56 -23.91 3.54
N HIS A 180 -15.06 -23.67 2.32
CA HIS A 180 -15.63 -22.69 1.40
C HIS A 180 -16.95 -23.17 0.77
N THR A 181 -18.03 -22.44 1.06
CA THR A 181 -19.42 -22.72 0.60
C THR A 181 -19.63 -22.56 -0.91
N SER A 182 -18.70 -21.94 -1.64
CA SER A 182 -18.77 -21.72 -3.11
C SER A 182 -18.11 -22.81 -3.95
N THR A 183 -17.65 -23.91 -3.35
CA THR A 183 -16.96 -25.03 -4.04
C THR A 183 -17.76 -25.71 -5.14
N VAL A 184 -19.06 -25.42 -5.24
CA VAL A 184 -20.00 -26.00 -6.21
C VAL A 184 -20.02 -25.24 -7.55
N GLN A 185 -19.43 -24.05 -7.68
CA GLN A 185 -19.48 -23.23 -8.92
C GLN A 185 -18.16 -23.17 -9.72
N TYR A 186 -17.15 -23.96 -9.36
CA TYR A 186 -15.90 -24.08 -10.12
C TYR A 186 -16.09 -24.90 -11.42
N ASP A 187 -17.15 -24.61 -12.18
CA ASP A 187 -17.41 -25.24 -13.46
C ASP A 187 -16.39 -24.74 -14.49
N ASN A 188 -15.46 -25.64 -14.77
CA ASN A 188 -14.77 -25.85 -16.04
C ASN A 188 -15.14 -24.87 -17.16
N THR A 189 -14.24 -23.92 -17.46
CA THR A 189 -13.87 -23.60 -18.85
C THR A 189 -12.62 -22.72 -18.88
N ASN A 190 -11.54 -23.25 -19.49
CA ASN A 190 -10.41 -22.52 -20.10
C ASN A 190 -9.52 -21.57 -19.27
N LEU A 191 -9.78 -21.35 -17.98
CA LEU A 191 -9.01 -20.38 -17.18
C LEU A 191 -7.61 -20.85 -16.75
N GLN A 192 -7.32 -22.15 -16.61
CA GLN A 192 -6.08 -22.61 -15.95
C GLN A 192 -4.78 -22.27 -16.69
N ALA A 193 -4.73 -22.45 -18.02
CA ALA A 193 -3.48 -22.27 -18.76
C ALA A 193 -3.06 -20.78 -18.84
N ASP A 194 -4.01 -19.89 -19.14
CA ASP A 194 -3.76 -18.46 -19.16
C ASP A 194 -3.55 -17.90 -17.76
N SER A 195 -4.25 -18.41 -16.74
CA SER A 195 -4.08 -17.94 -15.35
C SER A 195 -2.70 -18.28 -14.78
N LEU A 196 -2.16 -19.47 -15.08
CA LEU A 196 -0.80 -19.81 -14.64
C LEU A 196 0.26 -18.95 -15.33
N LYS A 197 0.05 -18.61 -16.62
CA LYS A 197 0.91 -17.67 -17.35
C LYS A 197 0.84 -16.26 -16.75
N LEU A 198 -0.35 -15.78 -16.43
CA LEU A 198 -0.58 -14.48 -15.77
C LEU A 198 0.04 -14.44 -14.37
N PHE A 199 -0.07 -15.53 -13.61
CA PHE A 199 0.61 -15.71 -12.34
C PHE A 199 2.13 -15.56 -12.51
N LYS A 200 2.74 -16.30 -13.44
CA LYS A 200 4.19 -16.22 -13.69
C LYS A 200 4.65 -14.83 -14.09
N ALA A 201 3.90 -14.15 -14.95
CA ALA A 201 4.19 -12.77 -15.32
C ALA A 201 4.13 -11.83 -14.10
N SER A 202 3.08 -11.97 -13.27
CA SER A 202 2.90 -11.17 -12.05
C SER A 202 3.99 -11.44 -11.01
N GLN A 203 4.38 -12.69 -10.83
CA GLN A 203 5.46 -13.10 -9.94
C GLN A 203 6.80 -12.46 -10.34
N ILE A 204 7.14 -12.48 -11.63
CA ILE A 204 8.37 -11.84 -12.14
C ILE A 204 8.32 -10.33 -11.88
N HIS A 205 7.21 -9.69 -12.18
CA HIS A 205 7.06 -8.24 -12.00
C HIS A 205 7.14 -7.83 -10.53
N ILE A 206 6.42 -8.51 -9.64
CA ILE A 206 6.43 -8.21 -8.20
C ILE A 206 7.81 -8.50 -7.58
N ASN A 207 8.53 -9.53 -8.05
CA ASN A 207 9.92 -9.77 -7.66
C ASN A 207 10.84 -8.61 -8.04
N PHE A 208 10.67 -8.07 -9.24
CA PHE A 208 11.42 -6.89 -9.69
C PHE A 208 11.09 -5.68 -8.81
N ILE A 209 9.80 -5.38 -8.60
CA ILE A 209 9.33 -4.30 -7.72
C ILE A 209 9.96 -4.42 -6.33
N HIS A 210 9.88 -5.60 -5.72
CA HIS A 210 10.48 -5.87 -4.40
C HIS A 210 11.99 -5.55 -4.39
N GLN A 211 12.74 -6.07 -5.37
CA GLN A 211 14.19 -5.82 -5.44
C GLN A 211 14.51 -4.33 -5.56
N THR A 212 13.76 -3.61 -6.39
CA THR A 212 13.91 -2.17 -6.57
C THR A 212 13.59 -1.40 -5.28
N ILE A 213 12.47 -1.70 -4.61
CA ILE A 213 12.08 -1.01 -3.39
C ILE A 213 13.08 -1.27 -2.25
N VAL A 214 13.61 -2.49 -2.11
CA VAL A 214 14.67 -2.80 -1.13
C VAL A 214 15.95 -2.01 -1.39
N GLN A 215 16.33 -1.82 -2.66
CA GLN A 215 17.48 -0.97 -3.01
C GLN A 215 17.22 0.50 -2.66
N ILE A 216 16.01 1.00 -2.94
CA ILE A 216 15.61 2.37 -2.59
C ILE A 216 15.62 2.57 -1.07
N ARG A 217 15.08 1.62 -0.30
CA ARG A 217 15.14 1.59 1.16
C ARG A 217 16.57 1.72 1.67
N SER A 218 17.48 0.92 1.12
CA SER A 218 18.91 0.97 1.48
C SER A 218 19.52 2.34 1.16
N GLY A 219 19.13 2.96 0.04
CA GLY A 219 19.53 4.32 -0.33
C GLY A 219 19.04 5.37 0.67
N LEU A 220 17.75 5.34 1.03
CA LEU A 220 17.15 6.25 2.01
C LEU A 220 17.78 6.08 3.41
N GLN A 221 18.04 4.84 3.84
CA GLN A 221 18.77 4.58 5.10
C GLN A 221 20.16 5.19 5.12
N ASN A 222 20.92 5.02 4.03
CA ASN A 222 22.26 5.59 3.93
C ASN A 222 22.24 7.12 3.92
N TYR A 223 21.26 7.70 3.22
CA TYR A 223 21.02 9.14 3.24
C TYR A 223 20.70 9.64 4.66
N ASN A 224 19.81 8.94 5.38
CA ASN A 224 19.42 9.30 6.74
C ASN A 224 20.61 9.24 7.71
N LYS A 225 21.43 8.18 7.63
CA LYS A 225 22.69 8.06 8.37
C LYS A 225 23.67 9.20 8.05
N GLN A 226 23.73 9.65 6.81
CA GLN A 226 24.56 10.80 6.44
C GLN A 226 24.02 12.10 7.04
N SER A 227 22.69 12.27 7.08
CA SER A 227 22.04 13.41 7.73
C SER A 227 22.40 13.48 9.22
N MET A 228 22.37 12.35 9.92
CA MET A 228 22.82 12.25 11.31
C MET A 228 24.28 12.71 11.48
N LYS A 229 25.19 12.20 10.64
CA LYS A 229 26.61 12.62 10.66
C LYS A 229 26.79 14.11 10.36
N ASN A 230 25.96 14.68 9.50
CA ASN A 230 26.00 16.12 9.21
C ASN A 230 25.63 16.93 10.46
N ALA A 231 24.59 16.52 11.21
CA ALA A 231 24.24 17.16 12.47
C ALA A 231 25.38 17.08 13.51
N GLU A 232 25.98 15.90 13.67
CA GLU A 232 27.15 15.69 14.56
C GLU A 232 28.32 16.61 14.19
N THR A 233 28.54 16.83 12.90
CA THR A 233 29.56 17.75 12.41
C THR A 233 29.28 19.19 12.83
N PHE A 234 28.02 19.65 12.72
CA PHE A 234 27.65 20.99 13.16
C PHE A 234 27.77 21.18 14.67
N TYR A 235 27.39 20.20 15.48
CA TYR A 235 27.65 20.22 16.93
C TYR A 235 29.14 20.29 17.25
N SER A 236 29.98 19.59 16.50
CA SER A 236 31.44 19.65 16.69
C SER A 236 31.98 21.06 16.37
N ILE A 237 31.58 21.64 15.24
CA ILE A 237 31.98 23.01 14.85
C ILE A 237 31.50 24.04 15.89
N GLU A 238 30.26 23.92 16.33
CA GLU A 238 29.66 24.77 17.36
C GLU A 238 30.50 24.77 18.64
N LYS A 239 30.86 23.59 19.17
CA LYS A 239 31.73 23.45 20.34
C LYS A 239 33.11 24.08 20.16
N GLN A 240 33.72 23.91 18.99
CA GLN A 240 35.03 24.51 18.70
C GLN A 240 34.96 26.04 18.67
N ILE A 241 33.93 26.61 18.05
CA ILE A 241 33.73 28.07 18.01
C ILE A 241 33.40 28.60 19.41
N GLN A 242 32.57 27.88 20.17
CA GLN A 242 32.26 28.24 21.55
C GLN A 242 33.53 28.28 22.40
N SER A 243 34.36 27.23 22.34
CA SER A 243 35.64 27.16 23.04
C SER A 243 36.57 28.33 22.67
N LEU A 244 36.62 28.67 21.38
CA LEU A 244 37.45 29.79 20.90
C LEU A 244 36.93 31.15 21.39
N SER A 245 35.61 31.31 21.45
CA SER A 245 34.98 32.55 21.92
C SER A 245 35.12 32.79 23.42
N THR A 246 35.26 31.72 24.21
CA THR A 246 35.40 31.78 25.67
C THR A 246 36.83 31.60 26.15
N ASP A 247 37.81 31.58 25.24
CA ASP A 247 39.22 31.45 25.60
C ASP A 247 39.66 32.62 26.48
N THR A 248 40.15 32.30 27.68
CA THR A 248 40.63 33.26 28.67
C THR A 248 42.15 33.33 28.73
N THR A 249 42.85 32.71 27.77
CA THR A 249 44.32 32.78 27.69
C THR A 249 44.77 34.23 27.69
N GLU A 250 45.65 34.59 28.64
CA GLU A 250 46.18 35.94 28.73
C GLU A 250 47.04 36.23 27.50
N VAL A 251 46.65 37.25 26.74
CA VAL A 251 47.41 37.75 25.59
C VAL A 251 47.98 39.11 25.96
N ASP A 252 49.31 39.23 25.96
CA ASP A 252 50.00 40.42 26.40
C ASP A 252 50.30 41.40 25.25
N ARG A 253 50.87 42.56 25.61
CA ARG A 253 51.31 43.56 24.62
C ARG A 253 52.44 43.06 23.72
N TRP A 254 53.17 42.02 24.12
CA TRP A 254 54.19 41.42 23.25
C TRP A 254 53.55 40.73 22.05
N ALA A 255 52.45 39.98 22.27
CA ALA A 255 51.72 39.30 21.20
C ALA A 255 50.82 40.23 20.35
N LEU A 256 50.16 41.22 20.97
CA LEU A 256 49.17 42.08 20.29
C LEU A 256 49.67 43.50 19.96
N GLY A 257 50.73 43.99 20.60
CA GLY A 257 51.10 45.40 20.52
C GLY A 257 50.00 46.32 21.08
N VAL A 258 49.47 47.22 20.25
CA VAL A 258 48.36 48.16 20.56
C VAL A 258 46.99 47.67 20.03
N ASN A 259 46.91 46.41 19.63
CA ASN A 259 45.83 45.89 18.82
C ASN A 259 44.76 45.17 19.66
N GLU A 260 43.49 45.55 19.48
CA GLU A 260 42.34 44.92 20.18
C GLU A 260 41.55 43.92 19.31
N TYR A 261 42.05 43.52 18.12
CA TYR A 261 41.31 42.69 17.15
C TYR A 261 40.79 41.38 17.74
N TRP A 262 41.57 40.74 18.62
CA TRP A 262 41.18 39.47 19.22
C TRP A 262 39.90 39.59 20.06
N SER A 263 39.78 40.61 20.90
CA SER A 263 38.58 40.84 21.71
C SER A 263 37.32 41.08 20.87
N THR A 264 37.47 41.78 19.74
CA THR A 264 36.39 42.03 18.79
C THR A 264 35.96 40.75 18.08
N ILE A 265 36.93 39.92 17.66
CA ILE A 265 36.68 38.61 17.05
C ILE A 265 36.01 37.68 18.06
N GLN A 266 36.52 37.56 19.29
CA GLN A 266 35.92 36.73 20.34
C GLN A 266 34.46 37.12 20.62
N LYS A 267 34.18 38.42 20.75
CA LYS A 267 32.81 38.92 20.93
C LYS A 267 31.91 38.55 19.76
N GLY A 268 32.40 38.64 18.53
CA GLY A 268 31.65 38.23 17.35
C GLY A 268 31.41 36.73 17.28
N LEU A 269 32.44 35.92 17.55
CA LEU A 269 32.36 34.46 17.60
C LEU A 269 31.35 33.98 18.63
N SER A 270 31.20 34.66 19.78
CA SER A 270 30.23 34.29 20.83
C SER A 270 28.77 34.26 20.37
N GLN A 271 28.43 34.86 19.21
CA GLN A 271 27.06 34.93 18.69
C GLN A 271 26.72 33.82 17.68
N LEU A 272 27.73 33.08 17.21
CA LEU A 272 27.59 32.06 16.17
C LEU A 272 27.15 30.68 16.68
N PRO A 273 27.59 30.19 17.87
CA PRO A 273 27.24 28.87 18.39
C PRO A 273 25.75 28.59 18.40
N MET A 274 24.92 29.57 18.82
CA MET A 274 23.46 29.42 18.86
C MET A 274 22.85 29.05 17.49
N GLU A 275 23.34 29.66 16.41
CA GLU A 275 22.84 29.38 15.06
C GLU A 275 23.33 28.03 14.53
N LEU A 276 24.59 27.67 14.81
CA LEU A 276 25.15 26.38 14.40
C LEU A 276 24.48 25.22 15.14
N ASN A 277 24.18 25.42 16.44
CA ASN A 277 23.35 24.51 17.21
C ASN A 277 21.96 24.37 16.58
N ALA A 278 21.32 25.49 16.20
CA ALA A 278 20.02 25.45 15.53
C ALA A 278 20.06 24.68 14.19
N VAL A 279 21.12 24.80 13.39
CA VAL A 279 21.32 23.96 12.19
C VAL A 279 21.35 22.47 12.58
N ALA A 280 22.17 22.11 13.57
CA ALA A 280 22.33 20.73 14.03
C ALA A 280 21.02 20.14 14.58
N GLU A 281 20.26 20.92 15.36
CA GLU A 281 18.97 20.54 15.91
C GLU A 281 17.93 20.29 14.81
N ARG A 282 17.81 21.20 13.82
CA ARG A 282 16.85 21.04 12.71
C ARG A 282 17.14 19.81 11.86
N ILE A 283 18.42 19.56 11.56
CA ILE A 283 18.84 18.31 10.88
C ILE A 283 18.51 17.10 11.77
N THR A 284 18.73 17.21 13.08
CA THR A 284 18.50 16.12 14.04
C THR A 284 17.04 15.72 14.14
N GLU A 285 16.15 16.68 14.36
CA GLU A 285 14.70 16.42 14.42
C GLU A 285 14.20 15.80 13.11
N GLN A 286 14.73 16.27 11.99
CA GLN A 286 14.31 15.83 10.69
C GLN A 286 14.66 14.37 10.44
N TYR A 287 15.93 13.99 10.60
CA TYR A 287 16.36 12.63 10.30
C TYR A 287 15.66 11.61 11.21
N LYS A 288 15.34 11.99 12.46
CA LYS A 288 14.54 11.16 13.39
C LYS A 288 13.12 10.96 12.89
N ARG A 289 12.44 12.02 12.46
CA ARG A 289 11.09 11.92 11.87
C ARG A 289 11.09 11.06 10.61
N GLU A 290 12.13 11.18 9.77
CA GLU A 290 12.27 10.34 8.59
C GLU A 290 12.53 8.88 8.97
N ASP A 291 13.30 8.63 10.03
CA ASP A 291 13.57 7.28 10.53
C ASP A 291 12.33 6.63 11.16
N GLU A 292 11.47 7.39 11.83
CA GLU A 292 10.24 6.87 12.44
C GLU A 292 9.13 6.70 11.39
N LEU A 293 8.84 7.73 10.60
CA LEU A 293 7.66 7.71 9.73
C LEU A 293 7.94 7.13 8.35
N ILE A 294 9.07 7.45 7.72
CA ILE A 294 9.31 7.02 6.33
C ILE A 294 9.79 5.58 6.30
N SER A 295 10.73 5.22 7.18
CA SER A 295 11.24 3.84 7.29
C SER A 295 10.14 2.82 7.58
N ASP A 296 9.23 3.10 8.51
CA ASP A 296 8.19 2.14 8.89
C ASP A 296 7.23 1.85 7.73
N HIS A 297 6.84 2.88 6.97
CA HIS A 297 5.94 2.70 5.83
C HIS A 297 6.59 1.93 4.68
N ILE A 298 7.87 2.17 4.40
CA ILE A 298 8.58 1.43 3.35
C ILE A 298 8.89 -0.01 3.78
N ASP A 299 9.16 -0.25 5.07
CA ASP A 299 9.37 -1.59 5.61
C ASP A 299 8.06 -2.40 5.57
N MET A 300 6.92 -1.81 5.91
CA MET A 300 5.59 -2.44 5.75
C MET A 300 5.31 -2.85 4.30
N LEU A 301 5.64 -2.00 3.32
CA LEU A 301 5.48 -2.32 1.91
C LEU A 301 6.43 -3.46 1.48
N ILE A 302 7.67 -3.46 1.98
CA ILE A 302 8.63 -4.54 1.75
C ILE A 302 8.10 -5.86 2.33
N ASP A 303 7.53 -5.84 3.54
CA ASP A 303 6.97 -7.02 4.19
C ASP A 303 5.79 -7.60 3.41
N LEU A 304 4.88 -6.76 2.91
CA LEU A 304 3.79 -7.19 2.03
C LEU A 304 4.33 -7.88 0.76
N LEU A 305 5.31 -7.26 0.10
CA LEU A 305 5.94 -7.81 -1.11
C LEU A 305 6.68 -9.12 -0.82
N GLN A 306 7.33 -9.23 0.35
CA GLN A 306 8.05 -10.40 0.77
C GLN A 306 7.09 -11.55 1.12
N GLY A 307 5.98 -11.25 1.79
CA GLY A 307 4.89 -12.20 2.06
C GLY A 307 4.34 -12.80 0.77
N TYR A 308 4.07 -11.98 -0.24
CA TYR A 308 3.65 -12.46 -1.57
C TYR A 308 4.69 -13.38 -2.23
N LYS A 309 5.98 -13.03 -2.13
CA LYS A 309 7.05 -13.86 -2.70
C LYS A 309 7.13 -15.24 -2.03
N ASP A 310 6.96 -15.28 -0.72
CA ASP A 310 6.98 -16.54 0.02
C ASP A 310 5.72 -17.37 -0.23
N LEU A 311 4.55 -16.73 -0.40
CA LEU A 311 3.35 -17.38 -0.92
C LEU A 311 3.60 -18.00 -2.30
N CYS A 312 4.20 -17.26 -3.24
CA CYS A 312 4.49 -17.77 -4.58
C CYS A 312 5.40 -19.01 -4.53
N LYS A 313 6.45 -19.00 -3.69
CA LYS A 313 7.32 -20.17 -3.52
C LYS A 313 6.56 -21.38 -2.98
N ARG A 314 5.71 -21.17 -1.96
CA ARG A 314 4.86 -22.24 -1.39
C ARG A 314 3.92 -22.82 -2.44
N PHE A 315 3.28 -21.96 -3.22
CA PHE A 315 2.40 -22.36 -4.32
C PHE A 315 3.13 -23.16 -5.41
N GLU A 316 4.33 -22.73 -5.82
CA GLU A 316 5.13 -23.47 -6.81
C GLU A 316 5.58 -24.84 -6.33
N ILE A 317 5.97 -24.95 -5.05
CA ILE A 317 6.33 -26.23 -4.43
C ILE A 317 5.12 -27.17 -4.39
N ALA A 318 3.94 -26.66 -4.00
CA ALA A 318 2.70 -27.42 -4.00
C ALA A 318 2.36 -27.92 -5.41
N LEU A 319 2.36 -27.02 -6.40
CA LEU A 319 2.07 -27.33 -7.80
C LEU A 319 3.03 -28.40 -8.36
N ALA A 320 4.32 -28.31 -8.06
CA ALA A 320 5.31 -29.28 -8.50
C ALA A 320 5.10 -30.67 -7.87
N ASN A 321 4.67 -30.73 -6.61
CA ASN A 321 4.35 -31.98 -5.94
C ASN A 321 3.07 -32.62 -6.49
N GLU A 322 2.04 -31.82 -6.77
CA GLU A 322 0.79 -32.27 -7.37
C GLU A 322 1.01 -32.77 -8.80
N GLN A 323 1.80 -32.07 -9.62
CA GLN A 323 2.15 -32.53 -10.98
C GLN A 323 2.81 -33.92 -10.96
N LYS A 324 3.69 -34.20 -9.98
CA LYS A 324 4.29 -35.54 -9.81
C LYS A 324 3.23 -36.58 -9.44
N THR A 325 2.27 -36.23 -8.60
CA THR A 325 1.17 -37.14 -8.20
C THR A 325 0.24 -37.43 -9.37
N VAL A 326 -0.17 -36.40 -10.12
CA VAL A 326 -0.97 -36.52 -11.34
C VAL A 326 -0.27 -37.42 -12.36
N GLN A 327 1.03 -37.23 -12.58
CA GLN A 327 1.81 -38.05 -13.51
C GLN A 327 1.88 -39.52 -13.07
N LYS A 328 2.06 -39.79 -11.77
CA LYS A 328 2.04 -41.15 -11.21
C LYS A 328 0.68 -41.83 -11.40
N LEU A 329 -0.42 -41.16 -11.03
CA LEU A 329 -1.78 -41.68 -11.17
C LEU A 329 -2.16 -41.91 -12.64
N THR A 330 -1.77 -41.00 -13.54
CA THR A 330 -1.99 -41.13 -14.98
C THR A 330 -1.24 -42.32 -15.58
N ASN A 331 0.02 -42.54 -15.16
CA ASN A 331 0.80 -43.70 -15.61
C ASN A 331 0.24 -45.02 -15.08
N GLN A 332 -0.21 -45.06 -13.82
CA GLN A 332 -0.91 -46.22 -13.25
C GLN A 332 -2.23 -46.51 -13.99
N ARG A 333 -3.00 -45.47 -14.34
CA ARG A 333 -4.22 -45.57 -15.14
C ARG A 333 -3.94 -46.24 -16.49
N ARG A 334 -2.89 -45.79 -17.20
CA ARG A 334 -2.45 -46.38 -18.48
C ARG A 334 -2.05 -47.84 -18.33
N SER A 335 -1.25 -48.18 -17.32
CA SER A 335 -0.82 -49.55 -17.06
C SER A 335 -2.00 -50.49 -16.77
N ASN A 336 -2.96 -50.05 -15.97
CA ASN A 336 -4.14 -50.84 -15.61
C ASN A 336 -5.04 -51.09 -16.84
N THR A 337 -5.23 -50.07 -17.70
CA THR A 337 -6.02 -50.18 -18.93
C THR A 337 -5.41 -51.19 -19.91
N ILE A 338 -4.08 -51.24 -20.03
CA ILE A 338 -3.37 -52.19 -20.90
C ILE A 338 -3.47 -53.63 -20.38
N THR A 339 -3.49 -53.80 -19.06
CA THR A 339 -3.50 -55.13 -18.42
C THR A 339 -4.89 -55.79 -18.48
N SER A 340 -5.97 -55.01 -18.48
CA SER A 340 -7.35 -55.52 -18.57
C SER A 340 -7.71 -56.10 -19.94
N GLY A 341 -6.97 -55.77 -21.01
CA GLY A 341 -7.23 -56.26 -22.37
C GLY A 341 -6.83 -57.72 -22.63
N THR A 342 -6.22 -58.42 -21.66
CA THR A 342 -5.64 -59.77 -21.86
C THR A 342 -6.20 -60.89 -20.99
N LYS A 343 -7.12 -60.63 -20.03
CA LYS A 343 -7.72 -61.70 -19.20
C LYS A 343 -9.21 -61.46 -18.89
N SER A 344 -10.01 -62.50 -19.08
CA SER A 344 -11.43 -62.60 -18.68
C SER A 344 -11.56 -63.02 -17.22
N LEU A 345 -12.20 -62.19 -16.39
CA LEU A 345 -12.99 -62.55 -15.21
C LEU A 345 -13.69 -61.28 -14.70
N ASP A 346 -15.02 -61.25 -14.69
CA ASP A 346 -15.87 -60.12 -14.27
C ASP A 346 -15.41 -59.46 -12.96
N GLU A 347 -15.00 -60.25 -11.96
CA GLU A 347 -14.49 -59.73 -10.68
C GLU A 347 -13.18 -58.91 -10.80
N THR A 348 -12.33 -59.24 -11.77
CA THR A 348 -11.11 -58.47 -12.03
C THR A 348 -11.38 -57.19 -12.81
N LEU A 349 -12.41 -57.21 -13.66
CA LEU A 349 -12.87 -56.03 -14.40
C LEU A 349 -13.49 -55.02 -13.44
N GLU A 350 -14.42 -55.44 -12.59
CA GLU A 350 -15.09 -54.59 -11.60
C GLU A 350 -14.08 -53.97 -10.61
N LYS A 351 -13.10 -54.74 -10.13
CA LYS A 351 -11.99 -54.21 -9.30
C LYS A 351 -11.11 -53.21 -10.04
N THR A 352 -10.88 -53.39 -11.34
CA THR A 352 -10.12 -52.42 -12.13
C THR A 352 -10.92 -51.16 -12.43
N GLU A 353 -12.22 -51.26 -12.71
CA GLU A 353 -13.11 -50.12 -12.92
C GLU A 353 -13.28 -49.29 -11.65
N ALA A 354 -13.47 -49.94 -10.50
CA ALA A 354 -13.51 -49.26 -9.20
C ALA A 354 -12.23 -48.46 -8.92
N ARG A 355 -11.05 -49.04 -9.20
CA ARG A 355 -9.75 -48.36 -9.06
C ARG A 355 -9.59 -47.19 -10.05
N LEU A 356 -10.07 -47.34 -11.28
CA LEU A 356 -10.03 -46.27 -12.28
C LEU A 356 -10.94 -45.10 -11.88
N SER A 357 -12.13 -45.40 -11.36
CA SER A 357 -13.06 -44.40 -10.83
C SER A 357 -12.46 -43.69 -9.60
N GLU A 358 -11.82 -44.42 -8.69
CA GLU A 358 -11.12 -43.83 -7.54
C GLU A 358 -9.99 -42.88 -7.97
N HIS A 359 -9.16 -43.29 -8.94
CA HIS A 359 -8.12 -42.42 -9.48
C HIS A 359 -8.70 -41.16 -10.13
N GLU A 360 -9.85 -41.24 -10.79
CA GLU A 360 -10.53 -40.10 -11.41
C GLU A 360 -11.04 -39.11 -10.37
N ASN A 361 -11.65 -39.60 -9.29
CA ASN A 361 -12.09 -38.77 -8.18
C ASN A 361 -10.90 -38.03 -7.52
N ILE A 362 -9.78 -38.73 -7.29
CA ILE A 362 -8.58 -38.10 -6.72
C ILE A 362 -8.02 -37.00 -7.65
N LEU A 363 -7.99 -37.26 -8.97
CA LEU A 363 -7.50 -36.26 -9.93
C LEU A 363 -8.40 -35.03 -9.99
N GLN A 364 -9.72 -35.21 -9.97
CA GLN A 364 -10.68 -34.10 -9.92
C GLN A 364 -10.51 -33.28 -8.64
N GLU A 365 -10.32 -33.93 -7.49
CA GLU A 365 -10.11 -33.22 -6.23
C GLU A 365 -8.79 -32.43 -6.21
N ILE A 366 -7.71 -32.97 -6.79
CA ILE A 366 -6.46 -32.22 -6.98
C ILE A 366 -6.71 -30.99 -7.87
N GLU A 367 -7.41 -31.14 -8.99
CA GLU A 367 -7.67 -30.03 -9.91
C GLU A 367 -8.48 -28.89 -9.28
N LYS A 368 -9.52 -29.22 -8.51
CA LYS A 368 -10.32 -28.22 -7.80
C LYS A 368 -9.51 -27.50 -6.72
N ARG A 369 -8.72 -28.24 -5.92
CA ARG A 369 -7.81 -27.67 -4.91
C ARG A 369 -6.79 -26.72 -5.54
N ASN A 370 -6.25 -27.09 -6.71
CA ASN A 370 -5.28 -26.25 -7.44
C ASN A 370 -5.92 -24.97 -7.96
N THR A 371 -7.14 -25.06 -8.46
CA THR A 371 -7.91 -23.91 -8.93
C THR A 371 -8.19 -22.95 -7.78
N HIS A 372 -8.56 -23.46 -6.61
CA HIS A 372 -8.75 -22.67 -5.40
C HIS A 372 -7.43 -22.03 -4.90
N ALA A 373 -6.32 -22.77 -4.86
CA ALA A 373 -5.03 -22.20 -4.46
C ALA A 373 -4.55 -21.10 -5.42
N LEU A 374 -4.71 -21.28 -6.74
CA LEU A 374 -4.39 -20.27 -7.74
C LEU A 374 -5.25 -19.01 -7.57
N LYS A 375 -6.49 -19.19 -7.11
CA LYS A 375 -7.41 -18.10 -6.79
C LYS A 375 -6.94 -17.28 -5.59
N CYS A 376 -6.50 -17.92 -4.52
CA CYS A 376 -5.92 -17.23 -3.36
C CYS A 376 -4.69 -16.42 -3.79
N VAL A 377 -3.82 -16.99 -4.63
CA VAL A 377 -2.68 -16.26 -5.20
C VAL A 377 -3.13 -15.06 -6.03
N GLN A 378 -4.19 -15.19 -6.83
CA GLN A 378 -4.75 -14.07 -7.62
C GLN A 378 -5.24 -12.92 -6.73
N LEU A 379 -5.88 -13.23 -5.59
CA LEU A 379 -6.34 -12.22 -4.63
C LEU A 379 -5.17 -11.51 -3.96
N GLU A 380 -4.14 -12.26 -3.58
CA GLU A 380 -2.91 -11.72 -2.98
C GLU A 380 -2.11 -10.88 -3.98
N THR A 381 -2.06 -11.28 -5.26
CA THR A 381 -1.49 -10.43 -6.33
C THR A 381 -2.21 -9.07 -6.40
N GLN A 382 -3.53 -9.05 -6.26
CA GLN A 382 -4.29 -7.80 -6.26
C GLN A 382 -4.04 -6.96 -5.02
N LEU A 383 -3.89 -7.59 -3.85
CA LEU A 383 -3.52 -6.90 -2.62
C LEU A 383 -2.20 -6.14 -2.83
N VAL A 384 -1.19 -6.78 -3.41
CA VAL A 384 0.09 -6.13 -3.71
C VAL A 384 -0.11 -4.91 -4.61
N TYR A 385 -0.84 -5.04 -5.72
CA TYR A 385 -1.04 -3.92 -6.64
C TYR A 385 -1.91 -2.79 -6.05
N ALA A 386 -2.87 -3.10 -5.18
CA ALA A 386 -3.69 -2.12 -4.49
C ALA A 386 -2.86 -1.28 -3.50
N ASN A 387 -1.75 -1.80 -3.00
CA ASN A 387 -0.89 -1.12 -2.03
C ASN A 387 0.39 -0.53 -2.65
N ILE A 388 0.67 -0.76 -3.93
CA ILE A 388 1.91 -0.25 -4.56
C ILE A 388 1.95 1.28 -4.62
N GLU A 389 0.79 1.94 -4.65
CA GLU A 389 0.67 3.40 -4.62
C GLU A 389 1.16 4.01 -3.30
N SER A 390 1.18 3.23 -2.20
CA SER A 390 1.79 3.67 -0.94
C SER A 390 3.26 4.09 -1.13
N PHE A 391 3.96 3.51 -2.11
CA PHE A 391 5.31 3.93 -2.47
C PHE A 391 5.39 5.39 -2.95
N ILE A 392 4.38 5.87 -3.69
CA ILE A 392 4.33 7.27 -4.14
C ILE A 392 4.10 8.19 -2.94
N TYR A 393 3.26 7.79 -2.00
CA TYR A 393 3.06 8.53 -0.75
C TYR A 393 4.35 8.62 0.08
N ILE A 394 5.13 7.52 0.16
CA ILE A 394 6.44 7.49 0.84
C ILE A 394 7.41 8.50 0.18
N LEU A 395 7.51 8.49 -1.16
CA LEU A 395 8.38 9.43 -1.89
C LEU A 395 7.93 10.89 -1.73
N SER A 396 6.63 11.14 -1.78
CA SER A 396 6.07 12.48 -1.55
C SER A 396 6.36 12.97 -0.13
N SER A 397 6.18 12.10 0.86
CA SER A 397 6.48 12.38 2.26
C SER A 397 7.95 12.72 2.44
N PHE A 398 8.86 11.93 1.86
CA PHE A 398 10.30 12.23 1.85
C PHE A 398 10.61 13.58 1.20
N GLY A 399 10.05 13.88 0.03
CA GLY A 399 10.26 15.15 -0.65
C GLY A 399 9.76 16.36 0.16
N ASN A 400 8.57 16.27 0.75
CA ASN A 400 8.00 17.32 1.61
C ASN A 400 8.81 17.52 2.88
N SER A 401 9.29 16.41 3.46
CA SER A 401 10.20 16.39 4.59
C SER A 401 11.44 17.24 4.25
N GLN A 402 12.13 16.90 3.16
CA GLN A 402 13.34 17.62 2.72
C GLN A 402 13.08 19.09 2.39
N LEU A 403 11.94 19.40 1.77
CA LEU A 403 11.54 20.78 1.49
C LEU A 403 11.42 21.60 2.78
N LYS A 404 10.80 21.04 3.82
CA LYS A 404 10.66 21.67 5.13
C LYS A 404 12.02 21.91 5.78
N LEU A 405 12.89 20.89 5.82
CA LEU A 405 14.25 21.03 6.37
C LEU A 405 15.02 22.16 5.67
N HIS A 406 15.05 22.16 4.34
CA HIS A 406 15.78 23.19 3.60
C HIS A 406 15.20 24.59 3.81
N GLY A 407 13.87 24.72 3.93
CA GLY A 407 13.21 25.97 4.30
C GLY A 407 13.64 26.48 5.68
N ASP A 408 13.68 25.60 6.67
CA ASP A 408 14.13 25.91 8.03
C ASP A 408 15.62 26.31 8.06
N LEU A 409 16.47 25.53 7.41
CA LEU A 409 17.91 25.82 7.33
C LEU A 409 18.19 27.16 6.65
N LEU A 410 17.43 27.51 5.60
CA LEU A 410 17.55 28.82 4.96
C LEU A 410 17.30 29.98 5.94
N GLN A 411 16.33 29.83 6.85
CA GLN A 411 16.06 30.85 7.87
C GLN A 411 17.22 30.98 8.84
N VAL A 412 17.80 29.86 9.30
CA VAL A 412 18.97 29.88 10.18
C VAL A 412 20.17 30.52 9.48
N TRP A 413 20.43 30.19 8.21
CA TRP A 413 21.52 30.80 7.45
C TRP A 413 21.33 32.31 7.22
N ARG A 414 20.09 32.77 7.07
CA ARG A 414 19.78 34.22 7.00
C ARG A 414 20.10 34.95 8.30
N ALA A 415 20.01 34.28 9.45
CA ALA A 415 20.43 34.84 10.75
C ALA A 415 21.95 34.74 10.96
N PHE A 416 22.57 33.66 10.50
CA PHE A 416 24.01 33.41 10.63
C PHE A 416 24.87 34.36 9.79
N CYS A 417 24.57 34.53 8.51
CA CYS A 417 25.41 35.27 7.57
C CYS A 417 25.70 36.73 8.01
N PRO A 418 24.72 37.54 8.46
CA PRO A 418 24.98 38.89 8.93
C PRO A 418 25.95 38.94 10.12
N LYS A 419 25.86 37.97 11.05
CA LYS A 419 26.75 37.89 12.22
C LYS A 419 28.21 37.69 11.78
N VAL A 420 28.44 36.81 10.79
CA VAL A 420 29.77 36.61 10.21
C VAL A 420 30.24 37.85 9.44
N SER A 421 29.36 38.52 8.69
CA SER A 421 29.71 39.75 7.99
C SER A 421 30.17 40.86 8.93
N ILE A 422 29.57 40.99 10.12
CA ILE A 422 30.01 41.94 11.15
C ILE A 422 31.45 41.63 11.61
N ILE A 423 31.78 40.35 11.82
CA ILE A 423 33.14 39.92 12.16
C ILE A 423 34.10 40.27 11.01
N ALA A 424 33.72 39.99 9.76
CA ALA A 424 34.55 40.25 8.60
C ALA A 424 34.74 41.75 8.30
N GLN A 425 33.74 42.59 8.58
CA GLN A 425 33.85 44.04 8.44
C GLN A 425 34.95 44.60 9.35
N SER A 426 35.09 44.06 10.57
CA SER A 426 36.18 44.43 11.48
C SER A 426 37.56 44.18 10.85
N TYR A 427 37.72 43.10 10.08
CA TYR A 427 38.96 42.82 9.36
C TYR A 427 39.24 43.84 8.24
N ILE A 428 38.21 44.20 7.46
CA ILE A 428 38.34 45.12 6.32
C ILE A 428 38.68 46.55 6.76
N THR A 429 37.98 47.10 7.76
CA THR A 429 38.22 48.46 8.29
C THR A 429 39.64 48.61 8.83
N ASN A 430 40.19 47.55 9.41
CA ASN A 430 41.53 47.57 9.99
C ASN A 430 42.65 47.51 8.93
N GLN A 431 42.44 46.83 7.79
CA GLN A 431 43.40 46.89 6.67
C GLN A 431 43.46 48.28 6.01
N THR A 432 42.34 49.01 5.98
CA THR A 432 42.32 50.37 5.41
C THR A 432 43.03 51.37 6.32
N THR A 433 42.92 51.17 7.64
CA THR A 433 43.58 52.03 8.64
C THR A 433 45.09 51.83 8.64
N ALA A 434 45.57 50.57 8.57
CA ALA A 434 47.00 50.25 8.49
C ALA A 434 47.70 50.81 7.24
N ASN A 435 47.00 50.89 6.10
CA ASN A 435 47.56 51.48 4.87
C ASN A 435 47.66 53.01 4.91
N ASN A 436 46.93 53.68 5.80
CA ASN A 436 46.97 55.14 5.95
C ASN A 436 47.99 55.61 6.99
N THR A 437 48.49 54.74 7.88
CA THR A 437 49.53 55.06 8.87
C THR A 437 50.96 54.88 8.35
N PHE A 438 51.14 54.32 7.15
CA PHE A 438 52.44 54.17 6.46
C PHE A 438 52.66 55.17 5.31
N LYS A 439 51.82 56.20 5.20
CA LYS A 439 52.09 57.45 4.46
C LYS A 439 52.33 58.57 5.46
#